data_AF-A0A7Y4A197-F1
#
_entry.id   AF-A0A7Y4A197-F1
#
_cell.length_a   1.000
_cell.length_b   1.000
_cell.length_c   1.000
_cell.angle_alpha   90.00
_cell.angle_beta   90.00
_cell.angle_gamma   90.00
#
_symmetry.space_group_name_H-M   'P 1'
#
loop_
_entity.id
_entity.type
_entity.pdbx_description
1 polymer ?
#
loop_
_entity_poly.entity_id
_entity_poly.type
_entity_poly.pdbx_seq_one_letter_code
_entity_poly.pdbx_strand_id
1 'polypeptide(L)' 'MKSDVAAYMRYYNLDRLHTTNGDISPVDYEKFFRKVS' A
#
# COMPACT_ATOMS: atom_id res chain seq x y z
N MET A 1 -11.93 14.15 -11.01
CA MET A 1 -10.67 13.51 -11.47
C MET A 1 -9.53 13.60 -10.47
N LYS A 2 -8.97 14.77 -10.12
CA LYS A 2 -7.82 14.81 -9.19
C LYS A 2 -8.13 14.24 -7.79
N SER A 3 -9.30 14.58 -7.25
CA SER A 3 -9.75 14.06 -5.95
C SER A 3 -9.98 12.55 -5.97
N ASP A 4 -10.56 12.03 -7.05
CA ASP A 4 -10.81 10.59 -7.20
C ASP A 4 -9.50 9.81 -7.31
N VAL A 5 -8.53 10.35 -8.06
CA VAL A 5 -7.18 9.76 -8.18
C VAL A 5 -6.47 9.78 -6.82
N ALA A 6 -6.54 10.89 -6.07
CA ALA A 6 -5.95 10.98 -4.74
C ALA A 6 -6.60 9.99 -3.75
N ALA A 7 -7.93 9.87 -3.78
CA ALA A 7 -8.67 8.92 -2.98
C ALA A 7 -8.30 7.48 -3.34
N TYR A 8 -8.21 7.17 -4.64
CA TYR A 8 -7.79 5.85 -5.11
C TYR A 8 -6.35 5.51 -4.71
N MET A 9 -5.41 6.45 -4.87
CA MET A 9 -4.02 6.24 -4.46
C MET A 9 -3.91 5.99 -2.96
N ARG A 10 -4.65 6.73 -2.14
CA ARG A 10 -4.71 6.51 -0.69
C ARG A 10 -5.24 5.12 -0.38
N TYR A 11 -6.40 4.75 -0.92
CA TYR A 11 -7.02 3.45 -0.71
C TYR A 11 -6.09 2.30 -1.12
N TYR A 12 -5.51 2.39 -2.32
CA TYR A 12 -4.63 1.34 -2.85
C TYR A 12 -3.41 1.15 -1.96
N ASN A 13 -2.74 2.24 -1.57
CA ASN A 13 -1.47 2.14 -0.84
C ASN A 13 -1.63 1.79 0.64
N LEU A 14 -2.72 2.23 1.27
CA LEU A 14 -2.88 2.12 2.73
C LEU A 14 -3.91 1.07 3.16
N ASP A 15 -5.01 0.93 2.43
CA ASP A 15 -6.19 0.19 2.91
C ASP A 15 -6.37 -1.15 2.17
N ARG A 16 -5.92 -1.25 0.91
CA ARG A 16 -6.10 -2.46 0.10
C ARG A 16 -5.17 -3.58 0.55
N LEU A 17 -5.74 -4.73 0.90
CA LEU A 17 -4.98 -5.94 1.22
C LEU A 17 -4.72 -6.78 -0.03
N HIS A 18 -3.52 -7.36 -0.11
CA HIS A 18 -3.12 -8.25 -1.20
C HIS A 18 -2.76 -9.64 -0.68
N THR A 19 -3.48 -10.67 -1.12
CA THR A 19 -3.22 -12.07 -0.75
C THR A 19 -1.81 -12.53 -1.11
N THR A 20 -1.27 -12.04 -2.23
CA THR A 20 0.11 -12.31 -2.67
C THR A 20 1.17 -11.72 -1.75
N ASN A 21 0.82 -10.67 -0.99
CA ASN A 21 1.73 -10.00 -0.07
C ASN A 21 1.53 -10.48 1.38
N GLY A 22 0.62 -11.45 1.63
CA GLY A 22 0.30 -11.93 2.97
C GLY A 22 -0.83 -11.16 3.65
N ASP A 23 -1.83 -10.70 2.88
CA ASP A 23 -3.01 -9.99 3.38
C ASP A 23 -2.69 -8.68 4.11
N ILE A 24 -1.69 -7.96 3.60
CA ILE A 24 -1.25 -6.65 4.09
C ILE A 24 -1.32 -5.59 3.00
N SER A 25 -1.23 -4.32 3.42
CA SER A 25 -1.19 -3.17 2.52
C SER A 25 0.11 -3.13 1.69
N PRO A 26 0.12 -2.52 0.49
CA PRO A 26 1.34 -2.32 -0.28
C PRO A 26 2.44 -1.60 0.50
N VAL A 27 2.09 -0.55 1.27
CA VAL A 27 3.08 0.19 2.04
C VAL A 27 3.72 -0.65 3.15
N ASP A 28 2.94 -1.53 3.80
CA ASP A 28 3.48 -2.41 4.84
C ASP A 28 4.35 -3.51 4.23
N TYR A 29 4.00 -4.00 3.05
CA TYR A 29 4.85 -4.94 2.32
C TYR A 29 6.22 -4.31 1.98
N GLU A 30 6.25 -3.07 1.50
CA GLU A 30 7.50 -2.35 1.19
C GLU A 30 8.39 -2.14 2.42
N LYS A 31 7.81 -1.94 3.61
CA LYS A 31 8.58 -1.76 4.85
C LYS A 31 9.45 -2.97 5.19
N PHE A 32 9.07 -4.20 4.82
CA PHE A 32 9.90 -5.38 5.08
C PHE A 32 11.23 -5.36 4.32
N PHE A 33 11.27 -4.71 3.16
CA PHE A 33 12.48 -4.61 2.34
C PHE A 33 13.34 -3.41 2.70
N ARG A 34 12.80 -2.48 3.49
CA ARG A 34 13.53 -1.32 4.00
C ARG A 34 14.38 -1.75 5.20
N LYS A 35 15.47 -2.47 4.92
CA LYS A 35 16.55 -2.65 5.90
C LYS A 35 17.07 -1.26 6.30
N VAL A 36 16.81 -0.85 7.54
CA VAL A 36 17.63 0.18 8.19
C VAL A 36 18.88 -0.51 8.70
N SER A 37 20.02 -0.11 8.14
CA SER A 37 21.36 -0.36 8.70
C SER A 37 21.54 0.40 10.00
#